data_AF-A0A378XTB5-F1
#
_entry.id   AF-A0A378XTB5-F1
#
_cell.length_a   1.000
_cell.length_b   1.000
_cell.length_c   1.000
_cell.angle_alpha   90.00
_cell.angle_beta   90.00
_cell.angle_gamma   90.00
#
_symmetry.space_group_name_H-M   'P 1'
#
loop_
_entity.id
_entity.type
_entity.pdbx_description
1 polymer ?
#
loop_
_entity_poly.entity_id
_entity_poly.type
_entity_poly.pdbx_seq_one_letter_code
_entity_poly.pdbx_strand_id
1 'polypeptide(L)'
;MTNNRSGRGKSRRNTATTTPVQGNQHKKTMQVKKERELEQSRVGAGNRMLRAGTENKNGNMDNSDREMRGNERKSRHFSKGERSNDRRNQEASNRSRSNAERSDLPVQKNDEAVLDIIGMNHDGEGVGRVEGFTLFVPGALPGEKVRVKVLKTKKQYGYAKLLDIVQSSPDRIAAPCAIYDQCGGCQIQHMSYEAQLSWKRQHVVDVLERIGKLSVADDDDTSVDLPHVQGVVVHPTLGMSEPWRYRNKAQVPIGVTEGGLVGGFYARGSHRIVDMNTCLIQDERNDEVVARVKEIGRMLGISAYNEETGRGLLRHVVVKTAFRTGEMMLVLVTNGRDIPHADAWIGSIREHIPHVASICQNVNTKRTNVIFGDETRVLWGRDVIYDYIGNVQFAISARSFYQVNPVQTEVLYSKTVEYAGLTGKETVIDAYCGIGTISLFLAQHADQVYGVEIVKEAIDDARSNALLNEMRNVKFEVGASEDVIPAWKEQGITADVIVVDPPRKGCDPRLLHTILEMKPERVVYVSCNPSTLARDLRILEDGGYKTVEVQPVDMFPHTVHVEAVVVIYRDEKH
;
A
#
# COMPACT_ATOMS: atom_id res chain seq x y z
N MET A 1 30.98 41.16 27.79
CA MET A 1 30.41 42.24 28.64
C MET A 1 30.91 43.58 28.11
N THR A 2 30.08 44.64 28.14
CA THR A 2 30.40 46.08 28.40
C THR A 2 31.70 46.75 27.87
N ASN A 3 31.73 47.99 27.34
CA ASN A 3 30.66 48.92 26.90
C ASN A 3 31.27 50.23 26.26
N ASN A 4 30.56 50.89 25.31
CA ASN A 4 30.61 52.36 25.02
C ASN A 4 31.94 53.02 24.54
N ARG A 5 32.06 54.24 23.97
CA ARG A 5 31.19 55.40 23.52
C ARG A 5 32.04 56.30 22.56
N SER A 6 31.58 57.28 21.76
CA SER A 6 30.33 57.53 21.00
C SER A 6 30.33 58.91 20.26
N GLY A 7 29.90 58.99 18.99
CA GLY A 7 29.43 60.25 18.33
C GLY A 7 30.28 60.79 17.15
N ARG A 8 29.81 61.77 16.34
CA ARG A 8 28.50 62.47 16.37
C ARG A 8 28.16 63.30 15.09
N GLY A 9 26.93 63.16 14.54
CA GLY A 9 26.30 64.06 13.53
C GLY A 9 26.76 63.87 12.06
N LYS A 10 26.06 64.30 10.99
CA LYS A 10 24.80 65.07 10.73
C LYS A 10 24.30 64.70 9.29
N SER A 11 23.14 65.11 8.73
CA SER A 11 21.74 65.29 9.16
C SER A 11 20.87 65.74 7.94
N ARG A 12 19.53 65.54 7.96
CA ARG A 12 18.51 65.82 6.90
C ARG A 12 18.54 64.82 5.71
N ARG A 13 17.45 64.19 5.22
CA ARG A 13 15.99 64.48 5.02
C ARG A 13 15.66 65.49 3.92
N ASN A 14 14.81 65.06 2.99
CA ASN A 14 13.90 65.92 2.22
C ASN A 14 12.60 65.16 1.90
N THR A 15 11.49 65.86 1.67
CA THR A 15 10.12 65.31 1.52
C THR A 15 9.30 66.16 0.57
N ALA A 16 8.53 65.56 -0.36
CA ALA A 16 7.60 66.29 -1.23
C ALA A 16 6.46 65.40 -1.77
N THR A 17 5.32 66.04 -2.04
CA THR A 17 4.07 65.53 -2.64
C THR A 17 3.45 66.67 -3.49
N THR A 18 2.29 66.62 -4.16
CA THR A 18 1.09 65.78 -4.03
C THR A 18 0.23 65.83 -5.31
N THR A 19 -0.65 64.84 -5.51
CA THR A 19 -1.89 64.94 -6.34
C THR A 19 -1.73 64.95 -7.90
N PRO A 20 -2.79 64.69 -8.70
CA PRO A 20 -2.73 63.54 -9.61
C PRO A 20 -3.18 63.81 -11.07
N VAL A 21 -3.20 62.75 -11.89
CA VAL A 21 -3.92 62.70 -13.17
C VAL A 21 -4.86 61.48 -13.18
N GLN A 22 -6.13 61.69 -13.53
CA GLN A 22 -7.12 60.62 -13.73
C GLN A 22 -7.07 60.12 -15.18
N GLY A 23 -7.16 58.80 -15.42
CA GLY A 23 -7.00 58.25 -16.78
C GLY A 23 -7.38 56.78 -16.99
N ASN A 24 -8.68 56.52 -17.12
CA ASN A 24 -9.23 55.48 -18.03
C ASN A 24 -8.79 54.00 -17.87
N GLN A 25 -9.14 53.33 -16.76
CA GLN A 25 -9.19 51.86 -16.66
C GLN A 25 -10.54 51.32 -16.14
N HIS A 26 -11.66 51.75 -16.75
CA HIS A 26 -13.01 51.31 -16.36
C HIS A 26 -13.92 50.92 -17.54
N LYS A 27 -13.33 50.32 -18.60
CA LYS A 27 -14.10 49.81 -19.77
C LYS A 27 -13.79 48.39 -20.24
N LYS A 28 -12.83 47.65 -19.66
CA LYS A 28 -12.57 46.23 -20.05
C LYS A 28 -13.21 45.18 -19.14
N THR A 29 -13.58 45.51 -17.91
CA THR A 29 -14.06 44.52 -16.91
C THR A 29 -15.55 44.17 -17.01
N MET A 30 -16.36 44.94 -17.74
CA MET A 30 -17.79 44.64 -17.93
C MET A 30 -18.11 43.77 -19.15
N GLN A 31 -17.20 43.63 -20.12
CA GLN A 31 -17.48 42.90 -21.36
C GLN A 31 -17.34 41.39 -21.15
N VAL A 32 -16.22 40.95 -20.55
CA VAL A 32 -15.94 39.53 -20.25
C VAL A 32 -16.96 38.89 -19.29
N LYS A 33 -17.60 39.67 -18.41
CA LYS A 33 -18.67 39.16 -17.54
C LYS A 33 -19.97 38.83 -18.28
N LYS A 34 -20.25 39.48 -19.41
CA LYS A 34 -21.54 39.35 -20.12
C LYS A 34 -21.57 38.20 -21.12
N GLU A 35 -20.42 37.65 -21.48
CA GLU A 35 -20.30 36.50 -22.37
C GLU A 35 -20.47 35.17 -21.61
N ARG A 36 -19.92 35.08 -20.38
CA ARG A 36 -20.03 33.86 -19.55
C ARG A 36 -21.45 33.51 -19.06
N GLU A 37 -22.34 34.49 -18.95
CA GLU A 37 -23.74 34.24 -18.57
C GLU A 37 -24.61 33.76 -19.76
N LEU A 38 -24.16 33.97 -21.00
CA LEU A 38 -24.88 33.57 -22.22
C LEU A 38 -24.62 32.11 -22.61
N GLU A 39 -23.51 31.51 -22.18
CA GLU A 39 -23.10 30.16 -22.57
C GLU A 39 -23.78 29.07 -21.71
N GLN A 40 -24.01 29.33 -20.41
CA GLN A 40 -24.69 28.41 -19.50
C GLN A 40 -26.17 28.16 -19.83
N SER A 41 -26.78 28.96 -20.71
CA SER A 41 -28.18 28.81 -21.13
C SER A 41 -28.39 27.87 -22.34
N ARG A 42 -27.32 27.35 -22.96
CA ARG A 42 -27.40 26.55 -24.20
C ARG A 42 -27.24 25.03 -24.05
N VAL A 43 -26.93 24.53 -22.86
CA VAL A 43 -26.81 23.07 -22.59
C VAL A 43 -28.17 22.44 -22.19
N GLY A 44 -29.20 23.26 -21.93
CA GLY A 44 -30.50 22.83 -21.38
C GLY A 44 -31.54 22.30 -22.37
N ALA A 45 -31.18 21.91 -23.60
CA ALA A 45 -32.15 21.48 -24.62
C ALA A 45 -31.58 20.43 -25.60
N GLY A 46 -31.42 19.17 -25.16
CA GLY A 46 -30.66 18.18 -25.94
C GLY A 46 -30.90 16.69 -25.70
N ASN A 47 -32.06 16.24 -25.17
CA ASN A 47 -32.50 14.84 -25.31
C ASN A 47 -33.97 14.62 -24.88
N ARG A 48 -34.90 14.54 -25.85
CA ARG A 48 -36.28 14.07 -25.62
C ARG A 48 -36.96 13.47 -26.87
N MET A 49 -36.23 12.62 -27.58
CA MET A 49 -36.66 11.59 -28.54
C MET A 49 -35.48 10.58 -28.52
N LEU A 50 -35.64 9.27 -28.51
CA LEU A 50 -36.63 8.44 -29.20
C LEU A 50 -37.38 7.46 -28.28
N ARG A 51 -38.52 6.96 -28.76
CA ARG A 51 -39.24 5.78 -28.23
C ARG A 51 -39.72 4.94 -29.41
N ALA A 52 -39.92 3.64 -29.18
CA ALA A 52 -40.14 2.56 -30.16
C ALA A 52 -38.87 2.15 -30.96
N GLY A 53 -38.62 0.86 -31.19
CA GLY A 53 -39.28 -0.30 -30.57
C GLY A 53 -39.01 -1.65 -31.26
N THR A 54 -38.99 -2.71 -30.45
CA THR A 54 -39.09 -4.15 -30.82
C THR A 54 -39.53 -4.89 -29.54
N GLU A 55 -40.78 -5.33 -29.46
CA GLU A 55 -41.28 -6.67 -29.86
C GLU A 55 -40.81 -7.83 -28.96
N ASN A 56 -41.69 -8.26 -28.06
CA ASN A 56 -41.66 -9.59 -27.45
C ASN A 56 -41.90 -10.67 -28.52
N LYS A 57 -41.14 -11.76 -28.51
CA LYS A 57 -41.59 -13.06 -29.02
C LYS A 57 -41.30 -14.17 -28.02
N ASN A 58 -42.35 -14.91 -27.66
CA ASN A 58 -42.25 -16.10 -26.82
C ASN A 58 -41.57 -17.24 -27.60
N GLY A 59 -40.79 -18.06 -26.91
CA GLY A 59 -40.15 -19.26 -27.46
C GLY A 59 -40.22 -20.41 -26.47
N ASN A 60 -41.43 -20.87 -26.16
CA ASN A 60 -41.63 -22.00 -25.27
C ASN A 60 -41.42 -23.32 -26.03
N MET A 61 -40.51 -24.18 -25.55
CA MET A 61 -40.45 -25.59 -25.95
C MET A 61 -40.37 -26.45 -24.70
N ASP A 62 -41.27 -27.43 -24.65
CA ASP A 62 -41.51 -28.40 -23.60
C ASP A 62 -41.53 -29.79 -24.27
N ASN A 63 -41.65 -30.87 -23.49
CA ASN A 63 -41.62 -32.30 -23.90
C ASN A 63 -40.27 -32.86 -24.40
N SER A 64 -39.97 -34.15 -24.20
CA SER A 64 -40.56 -35.16 -23.28
C SER A 64 -39.63 -36.39 -23.13
N ASP A 65 -40.16 -37.44 -22.49
CA ASP A 65 -39.68 -38.83 -22.43
C ASP A 65 -38.76 -39.11 -21.20
N ARG A 66 -39.25 -39.63 -20.06
CA ARG A 66 -40.21 -40.74 -19.80
C ARG A 66 -39.61 -42.06 -20.32
N GLU A 67 -39.10 -42.94 -19.46
CA GLU A 67 -39.81 -44.03 -18.76
C GLU A 67 -38.77 -44.83 -17.91
N MET A 68 -39.04 -45.76 -16.98
CA MET A 68 -40.24 -46.36 -16.35
C MET A 68 -39.79 -47.13 -15.08
N ARG A 69 -40.75 -47.71 -14.33
CA ARG A 69 -40.59 -48.68 -13.22
C ARG A 69 -40.01 -48.10 -11.91
N GLY A 70 -40.40 -48.59 -10.73
CA GLY A 70 -41.44 -49.57 -10.42
C GLY A 70 -41.70 -49.63 -8.92
N ASN A 71 -42.97 -49.64 -8.51
CA ASN A 71 -43.40 -49.59 -7.11
C ASN A 71 -43.69 -51.01 -6.58
N GLU A 72 -43.17 -51.37 -5.41
CA GLU A 72 -43.97 -52.18 -4.47
C GLU A 72 -43.54 -52.02 -3.01
N ARG A 73 -44.51 -52.19 -2.10
CA ARG A 73 -44.34 -52.09 -0.64
C ARG A 73 -44.19 -53.47 -0.01
N LYS A 74 -43.44 -53.58 1.08
CA LYS A 74 -43.80 -54.50 2.19
C LYS A 74 -43.45 -53.90 3.54
N SER A 75 -44.33 -54.11 4.51
CA SER A 75 -44.25 -53.56 5.86
C SER A 75 -43.63 -54.54 6.84
N ARG A 76 -43.05 -54.02 7.92
CA ARG A 76 -43.24 -54.52 9.30
C ARG A 76 -42.71 -53.52 10.32
N HIS A 77 -43.16 -53.67 11.56
CA HIS A 77 -42.91 -52.74 12.66
C HIS A 77 -42.04 -53.41 13.73
N PHE A 78 -41.19 -52.61 14.40
CA PHE A 78 -40.53 -52.85 15.69
C PHE A 78 -39.92 -54.23 16.01
N SER A 79 -38.60 -54.21 16.22
CA SER A 79 -38.07 -54.45 17.57
C SER A 79 -37.08 -53.34 17.95
N LYS A 80 -36.89 -53.10 19.25
CA LYS A 80 -35.86 -52.17 19.77
C LYS A 80 -34.76 -52.99 20.43
N GLY A 81 -33.51 -52.79 20.01
CA GLY A 81 -32.33 -53.38 20.64
C GLY A 81 -31.02 -52.89 20.02
N GLU A 82 -30.01 -52.70 20.87
CA GLU A 82 -28.58 -52.91 20.54
C GLU A 82 -27.99 -52.20 19.29
N ARG A 83 -28.23 -50.89 19.13
CA ARG A 83 -27.48 -50.04 18.15
C ARG A 83 -27.02 -48.68 18.71
N SER A 84 -26.52 -48.65 19.94
CA SER A 84 -26.02 -47.42 20.61
C SER A 84 -24.54 -47.42 21.00
N ASN A 85 -23.82 -48.55 20.98
CA ASN A 85 -22.42 -48.63 21.42
C ASN A 85 -21.39 -48.46 20.29
N ASP A 86 -21.55 -49.09 19.12
CA ASP A 86 -20.50 -49.10 18.08
C ASP A 86 -20.12 -47.71 17.55
N ARG A 87 -21.09 -46.82 17.37
CA ARG A 87 -20.80 -45.45 16.91
C ARG A 87 -20.01 -44.64 17.94
N ARG A 88 -20.23 -44.87 19.25
CA ARG A 88 -19.40 -44.27 20.30
C ARG A 88 -17.99 -44.85 20.33
N ASN A 89 -17.82 -46.15 20.07
CA ASN A 89 -16.49 -46.77 19.98
C ASN A 89 -15.69 -46.27 18.76
N GLN A 90 -16.32 -46.04 17.61
CA GLN A 90 -15.62 -45.50 16.43
C GLN A 90 -15.18 -44.03 16.60
N GLU A 91 -16.03 -43.17 17.18
CA GLU A 91 -15.64 -41.80 17.54
C GLU A 91 -14.57 -41.78 18.64
N ALA A 92 -14.64 -42.68 19.63
CA ALA A 92 -13.61 -42.85 20.65
C ALA A 92 -12.28 -43.35 20.06
N SER A 93 -12.29 -44.29 19.09
CA SER A 93 -11.07 -44.79 18.45
C SER A 93 -10.39 -43.78 17.54
N ASN A 94 -11.15 -42.90 16.88
CA ASN A 94 -10.56 -41.78 16.12
C ASN A 94 -10.06 -40.67 17.06
N ARG A 95 -10.75 -40.39 18.16
CA ARG A 95 -10.25 -39.44 19.18
C ARG A 95 -8.99 -39.96 19.89
N SER A 96 -8.91 -41.25 20.22
CA SER A 96 -7.70 -41.83 20.83
C SER A 96 -6.52 -41.84 19.86
N ARG A 97 -6.72 -42.22 18.58
CA ARG A 97 -5.69 -42.11 17.55
C ARG A 97 -5.20 -40.67 17.35
N SER A 98 -6.10 -39.68 17.33
CA SER A 98 -5.72 -38.25 17.20
C SER A 98 -4.96 -37.67 18.40
N ASN A 99 -4.92 -38.37 19.54
CA ASN A 99 -4.09 -38.00 20.70
C ASN A 99 -2.82 -38.83 20.85
N ALA A 100 -2.70 -39.97 20.15
CA ALA A 100 -1.52 -40.84 20.21
C ALA A 100 -0.33 -40.29 19.40
N GLU A 101 -0.56 -39.54 18.31
CA GLU A 101 0.48 -38.93 17.48
C GLU A 101 1.09 -37.63 18.07
N ARG A 102 0.95 -37.39 19.39
CA ARG A 102 1.27 -36.10 20.03
C ARG A 102 2.46 -36.14 20.98
N SER A 103 3.16 -37.28 21.10
CA SER A 103 4.27 -37.49 22.05
C SER A 103 5.67 -37.18 21.51
N ASP A 104 5.82 -36.99 20.20
CA ASP A 104 7.13 -37.04 19.49
C ASP A 104 7.65 -35.65 19.05
N LEU A 105 7.13 -34.56 19.61
CA LEU A 105 7.65 -33.21 19.41
C LEU A 105 8.48 -32.79 20.64
N PRO A 106 9.69 -32.22 20.48
CA PRO A 106 10.55 -31.78 21.60
C PRO A 106 9.93 -30.75 22.55
N VAL A 107 8.82 -30.11 22.17
CA VAL A 107 8.05 -29.21 23.02
C VAL A 107 6.55 -29.39 22.80
N GLN A 108 5.77 -29.27 23.87
CA GLN A 108 4.31 -29.30 23.86
C GLN A 108 3.72 -27.91 24.18
N LYS A 109 2.39 -27.80 24.26
CA LYS A 109 1.71 -26.54 24.52
C LYS A 109 1.72 -26.22 26.03
N ASN A 110 2.07 -24.97 26.33
CA ASN A 110 2.28 -24.35 27.65
C ASN A 110 3.64 -24.62 28.30
N ASP A 111 4.48 -25.45 27.69
CA ASP A 111 5.86 -25.69 28.10
C ASP A 111 6.66 -24.38 28.10
N GLU A 112 7.58 -24.25 29.05
CA GLU A 112 8.54 -23.14 29.09
C GLU A 112 9.94 -23.66 28.73
N ALA A 113 10.60 -22.94 27.83
CA ALA A 113 11.94 -23.27 27.35
C ALA A 113 12.83 -22.03 27.39
N VAL A 114 14.14 -22.23 27.62
CA VAL A 114 15.17 -21.21 27.39
C VAL A 114 15.89 -21.56 26.12
N LEU A 115 16.01 -20.62 25.19
CA LEU A 115 16.60 -20.84 23.88
C LEU A 115 17.30 -19.58 23.34
N ASP A 116 18.24 -19.81 22.45
CA ASP A 116 18.99 -18.76 21.75
C ASP A 116 18.32 -18.42 20.41
N ILE A 117 18.22 -17.13 20.10
CA ILE A 117 17.60 -16.61 18.87
C ILE A 117 18.70 -16.40 17.82
N ILE A 118 18.62 -17.19 16.75
CA ILE A 118 19.65 -17.31 15.70
C ILE A 118 19.33 -16.46 14.45
N GLY A 119 18.18 -15.79 14.42
CA GLY A 119 17.72 -15.01 13.26
C GLY A 119 16.28 -14.53 13.44
N MET A 120 15.67 -14.02 12.36
CA MET A 120 14.27 -13.58 12.34
C MET A 120 13.58 -14.05 11.05
N ASN A 121 12.27 -14.30 11.11
CA ASN A 121 11.45 -14.59 9.94
C ASN A 121 10.91 -13.30 9.28
N HIS A 122 10.32 -13.43 8.09
CA HIS A 122 9.70 -12.33 7.33
C HIS A 122 8.51 -11.63 8.03
N ASP A 123 7.92 -12.24 9.07
CA ASP A 123 6.88 -11.65 9.93
C ASP A 123 7.46 -10.88 11.14
N GLY A 124 8.79 -10.73 11.20
CA GLY A 124 9.50 -10.04 12.27
C GLY A 124 9.50 -10.81 13.59
N GLU A 125 9.42 -12.14 13.53
CA GLU A 125 9.42 -13.02 14.70
C GLU A 125 10.81 -13.65 14.85
N GLY A 126 11.38 -13.61 16.06
CA GLY A 126 12.67 -14.24 16.37
C GLY A 126 12.61 -15.74 16.13
N VAL A 127 13.63 -16.29 15.49
CA VAL A 127 13.76 -17.71 15.15
C VAL A 127 14.77 -18.34 16.10
N GLY A 128 14.32 -19.34 16.86
CA GLY A 128 15.18 -20.17 17.70
C GLY A 128 14.83 -21.65 17.56
N ARG A 129 15.62 -22.54 18.17
CA ARG A 129 15.40 -23.99 18.11
C ARG A 129 15.54 -24.65 19.47
N VAL A 130 14.69 -25.65 19.73
CA VAL A 130 14.78 -26.59 20.85
C VAL A 130 14.91 -27.98 20.25
N GLU A 131 16.06 -28.64 20.46
CA GLU A 131 16.37 -29.98 19.90
C GLU A 131 16.12 -30.07 18.37
N GLY A 132 16.44 -28.98 17.65
CA GLY A 132 16.22 -28.84 16.21
C GLY A 132 14.80 -28.39 15.80
N PHE A 133 13.79 -28.56 16.66
CA PHE A 133 12.44 -28.07 16.42
C PHE A 133 12.40 -26.54 16.47
N THR A 134 11.86 -25.89 15.42
CA THR A 134 11.90 -24.43 15.27
C THR A 134 10.75 -23.76 16.03
N LEU A 135 11.05 -22.71 16.78
CA LEU A 135 10.07 -21.85 17.44
C LEU A 135 10.18 -20.41 16.92
N PHE A 136 9.03 -19.84 16.55
CA PHE A 136 8.88 -18.42 16.26
C PHE A 136 8.45 -17.66 17.52
N VAL A 137 9.15 -16.56 17.81
CA VAL A 137 9.05 -15.80 19.06
C VAL A 137 8.88 -14.30 18.72
N PRO A 138 7.64 -13.80 18.61
CA PRO A 138 7.39 -12.39 18.34
C PRO A 138 8.00 -11.50 19.43
N GLY A 139 8.75 -10.46 19.02
CA GLY A 139 9.38 -9.50 19.93
C GLY A 139 10.78 -9.90 20.46
N ALA A 140 11.33 -11.03 20.03
CA ALA A 140 12.71 -11.45 20.33
C ALA A 140 13.64 -11.22 19.11
N LEU A 141 14.89 -10.86 19.36
CA LEU A 141 15.89 -10.43 18.37
C LEU A 141 17.06 -11.42 18.22
N PRO A 142 17.79 -11.42 17.09
CA PRO A 142 19.01 -12.20 16.93
C PRO A 142 20.07 -11.86 18.00
N GLY A 143 20.78 -12.88 18.47
CA GLY A 143 21.78 -12.75 19.54
C GLY A 143 21.19 -12.77 20.96
N GLU A 144 19.87 -12.90 21.11
CA GLU A 144 19.24 -12.99 22.43
C GLU A 144 19.17 -14.41 22.96
N LYS A 145 19.29 -14.53 24.29
CA LYS A 145 18.86 -15.72 25.04
C LYS A 145 17.56 -15.39 25.75
N VAL A 146 16.49 -16.12 25.45
CA VAL A 146 15.13 -15.80 25.92
C VAL A 146 14.48 -16.99 26.61
N ARG A 147 13.64 -16.71 27.61
CA ARG A 147 12.68 -17.69 28.14
C ARG A 147 11.33 -17.46 27.46
N VAL A 148 10.74 -18.53 26.94
CA VAL A 148 9.50 -18.48 26.15
C VAL A 148 8.49 -19.51 26.64
N LYS A 149 7.21 -19.27 26.36
CA LYS A 149 6.11 -20.21 26.60
C LYS A 149 5.45 -20.66 25.30
N VAL A 150 5.46 -21.95 25.00
CA VAL A 150 4.95 -22.48 23.73
C VAL A 150 3.42 -22.34 23.68
N LEU A 151 2.90 -21.55 22.73
CA LEU A 151 1.47 -21.28 22.57
C LEU A 151 0.79 -22.31 21.66
N LYS A 152 1.48 -22.76 20.62
CA LYS A 152 0.95 -23.62 19.56
C LYS A 152 2.07 -24.31 18.79
N THR A 153 2.00 -25.63 18.68
CA THR A 153 2.86 -26.42 17.78
C THR A 153 2.14 -26.74 16.46
N LYS A 154 2.93 -26.96 15.41
CA LYS A 154 2.58 -27.60 14.13
C LYS A 154 3.63 -28.70 13.86
N LYS A 155 3.51 -29.43 12.73
CA LYS A 155 4.37 -30.60 12.40
C LYS A 155 5.88 -30.33 12.38
N GLN A 156 6.33 -29.13 12.03
CA GLN A 156 7.76 -28.80 11.84
C GLN A 156 8.23 -27.55 12.61
N TYR A 157 7.30 -26.79 13.20
CA TYR A 157 7.60 -25.57 13.94
C TYR A 157 6.46 -25.22 14.91
N GLY A 158 6.74 -24.36 15.88
CA GLY A 158 5.74 -23.80 16.79
C GLY A 158 5.85 -22.28 16.92
N TYR A 159 4.91 -21.70 17.66
CA TYR A 159 4.92 -20.31 18.10
C TYR A 159 4.99 -20.28 19.62
N ALA A 160 5.84 -19.43 20.17
CA ALA A 160 5.98 -19.22 21.60
C ALA A 160 5.85 -17.72 21.95
N LYS A 161 5.31 -17.44 23.14
CA LYS A 161 5.30 -16.09 23.70
C LYS A 161 6.63 -15.85 24.41
N LEU A 162 7.29 -14.74 24.11
CA LEU A 162 8.38 -14.22 24.93
C LEU A 162 7.86 -13.98 26.37
N LEU A 163 8.51 -14.58 27.37
CA LEU A 163 8.23 -14.31 28.78
C LEU A 163 9.25 -13.35 29.38
N ASP A 164 10.52 -13.51 28.99
CA ASP A 164 11.66 -12.93 29.69
C ASP A 164 12.91 -12.96 28.80
N ILE A 165 13.80 -11.98 28.97
CA ILE A 165 15.04 -11.83 28.19
C ILE A 165 16.21 -12.06 29.13
N VAL A 166 16.81 -13.26 29.03
CA VAL A 166 17.93 -13.69 29.88
C VAL A 166 19.24 -13.01 29.45
N GLN A 167 19.39 -12.76 28.14
CA GLN A 167 20.46 -11.97 27.56
C GLN A 167 19.89 -11.14 26.41
N SER A 168 20.03 -9.82 26.49
CA SER A 168 19.58 -8.87 25.46
C SER A 168 20.58 -8.79 24.30
N SER A 169 20.05 -8.54 23.10
CA SER A 169 20.84 -8.14 21.93
C SER A 169 21.37 -6.72 22.14
N PRO A 170 22.57 -6.37 21.62
CA PRO A 170 23.04 -4.98 21.60
C PRO A 170 22.12 -4.07 20.78
N ASP A 171 21.39 -4.63 19.81
CA ASP A 171 20.45 -3.91 18.96
C ASP A 171 19.07 -3.69 19.60
N ARG A 172 18.84 -4.15 20.84
CA ARG A 172 17.55 -3.92 21.49
C ARG A 172 17.43 -2.47 21.96
N ILE A 173 16.34 -1.83 21.56
CA ILE A 173 15.88 -0.56 22.14
C ILE A 173 14.50 -0.72 22.77
N ALA A 174 14.13 0.22 23.66
CA ALA A 174 12.75 0.35 24.10
C ALA A 174 11.91 0.96 22.96
N ALA A 175 10.81 0.29 22.57
CA ALA A 175 9.91 0.81 21.54
C ALA A 175 9.23 2.11 22.02
N PRO A 176 9.37 3.25 21.32
CA PRO A 176 8.90 4.55 21.83
C PRO A 176 7.39 4.76 21.70
N CYS A 177 6.68 3.94 20.91
CA CYS A 177 5.23 4.07 20.78
C CYS A 177 4.49 3.39 21.94
N ALA A 178 3.76 4.16 22.75
CA ALA A 178 3.03 3.67 23.93
C ALA A 178 1.95 2.60 23.66
N ILE A 179 1.57 2.35 22.40
CA ILE A 179 0.64 1.28 22.00
C ILE A 179 1.30 0.16 21.20
N TYR A 180 2.64 0.12 21.13
CA TYR A 180 3.42 -0.79 20.29
C TYR A 180 3.02 -2.26 20.44
N ASP A 181 2.99 -2.81 21.66
CA ASP A 181 2.69 -4.22 21.91
C ASP A 181 1.24 -4.64 21.57
N GLN A 182 0.36 -3.66 21.31
CA GLN A 182 -1.04 -3.89 20.97
C GLN A 182 -1.35 -3.64 19.49
N CYS A 183 -0.72 -2.63 18.89
CA CYS A 183 -1.00 -2.13 17.55
C CYS A 183 -0.43 -3.06 16.47
N GLY A 184 -1.23 -3.44 15.47
CA GLY A 184 -0.74 -4.23 14.33
C GLY A 184 0.16 -3.47 13.33
N GLY A 185 0.27 -2.14 13.47
CA GLY A 185 0.86 -1.27 12.44
C GLY A 185 2.40 -1.27 12.37
N CYS A 186 3.09 -1.57 13.47
CA CYS A 186 4.56 -1.68 13.53
C CYS A 186 4.94 -3.05 14.09
N GLN A 187 6.13 -3.56 13.78
CA GLN A 187 6.55 -4.92 14.20
C GLN A 187 8.00 -5.00 14.72
N ILE A 188 8.84 -3.98 14.49
CA ILE A 188 10.27 -4.00 14.84
C ILE A 188 10.78 -2.72 15.54
N GLN A 189 9.91 -1.94 16.19
CA GLN A 189 10.35 -0.74 16.97
C GLN A 189 11.27 -1.05 18.17
N HIS A 190 11.41 -2.32 18.54
CA HIS A 190 12.28 -2.78 19.63
C HIS A 190 13.72 -3.07 19.17
N MET A 191 14.01 -2.87 17.88
CA MET A 191 15.31 -3.04 17.23
C MET A 191 15.90 -1.67 16.87
N SER A 192 17.22 -1.49 16.99
CA SER A 192 17.95 -0.29 16.55
C SER A 192 17.66 0.01 15.06
N TYR A 193 17.63 1.28 14.65
CA TYR A 193 17.26 1.57 13.25
C TYR A 193 18.30 1.05 12.24
N GLU A 194 19.58 1.08 12.62
CA GLU A 194 20.67 0.47 11.87
C GLU A 194 20.46 -1.05 11.68
N ALA A 195 20.13 -1.79 12.73
CA ALA A 195 19.81 -3.22 12.59
C ALA A 195 18.51 -3.47 11.79
N GLN A 196 17.54 -2.56 11.80
CA GLN A 196 16.37 -2.66 10.90
C GLN A 196 16.79 -2.59 9.42
N LEU A 197 17.75 -1.74 9.07
CA LEU A 197 18.31 -1.64 7.71
C LEU A 197 19.14 -2.87 7.34
N SER A 198 20.00 -3.33 8.23
CA SER A 198 20.83 -4.53 8.02
C SER A 198 19.99 -5.81 7.91
N TRP A 199 18.99 -5.98 8.78
CA TRP A 199 18.03 -7.10 8.69
C TRP A 199 17.22 -7.04 7.39
N LYS A 200 16.80 -5.85 6.93
CA LYS A 200 16.10 -5.69 5.64
C LYS A 200 16.97 -6.05 4.44
N ARG A 201 18.27 -5.73 4.48
CA ARG A 201 19.25 -6.17 3.46
C ARG A 201 19.36 -7.69 3.48
N GLN A 202 19.63 -8.29 4.65
CA GLN A 202 19.78 -9.73 4.77
C GLN A 202 18.52 -10.48 4.33
N HIS A 203 17.33 -9.97 4.63
CA HIS A 203 16.08 -10.57 4.17
C HIS A 203 15.97 -10.61 2.63
N VAL A 204 16.54 -9.63 1.92
CA VAL A 204 16.62 -9.62 0.46
C VAL A 204 17.66 -10.64 -0.04
N VAL A 205 18.85 -10.70 0.56
CA VAL A 205 19.87 -11.74 0.26
C VAL A 205 19.28 -13.15 0.42
N ASP A 206 18.70 -13.44 1.58
CA ASP A 206 18.09 -14.73 1.97
C ASP A 206 17.05 -15.26 0.98
N VAL A 207 16.35 -14.40 0.22
CA VAL A 207 15.36 -14.83 -0.78
C VAL A 207 15.95 -14.94 -2.17
N LEU A 208 16.90 -14.10 -2.55
CA LEU A 208 17.58 -14.19 -3.85
C LEU A 208 18.33 -15.52 -3.99
N GLU A 209 19.05 -15.94 -2.95
CA GLU A 209 19.71 -17.24 -2.90
C GLU A 209 18.70 -18.40 -2.79
N ARG A 210 17.79 -18.33 -1.79
CA ARG A 210 16.95 -19.48 -1.43
C ARG A 210 15.81 -19.73 -2.42
N ILE A 211 15.19 -18.67 -2.94
CA ILE A 211 14.06 -18.74 -3.88
C ILE A 211 14.55 -18.51 -5.30
N GLY A 212 15.29 -17.41 -5.54
CA GLY A 212 15.75 -17.03 -6.87
C GLY A 212 16.93 -17.85 -7.42
N LYS A 213 17.62 -18.62 -6.57
CA LYS A 213 18.82 -19.39 -6.93
C LYS A 213 19.95 -18.54 -7.53
N LEU A 214 19.96 -17.25 -7.19
CA LEU A 214 20.99 -16.31 -7.61
C LEU A 214 22.16 -16.39 -6.63
N SER A 215 23.39 -16.39 -7.13
CA SER A 215 24.55 -16.16 -6.26
C SER A 215 24.60 -14.67 -5.94
N VAL A 216 24.59 -14.30 -4.68
CA VAL A 216 24.91 -12.92 -4.25
C VAL A 216 26.44 -12.77 -4.23
N ALA A 217 26.95 -11.56 -4.47
CA ALA A 217 28.37 -11.25 -4.37
C ALA A 217 28.78 -10.98 -2.90
N ASP A 218 29.98 -11.41 -2.51
CA ASP A 218 30.54 -11.10 -1.18
C ASP A 218 30.81 -9.59 -1.02
N ASP A 219 30.62 -9.06 0.19
CA ASP A 219 30.67 -7.61 0.49
C ASP A 219 32.02 -6.94 0.19
N ASP A 220 33.11 -7.72 0.10
CA ASP A 220 34.45 -7.22 -0.23
C ASP A 220 34.69 -7.07 -1.75
N ASP A 221 33.96 -7.77 -2.64
CA ASP A 221 34.17 -7.70 -4.10
C ASP A 221 33.41 -6.52 -4.74
N THR A 222 33.85 -5.32 -4.38
CA THR A 222 33.36 -4.05 -4.94
C THR A 222 34.03 -3.68 -6.27
N SER A 223 34.63 -4.65 -6.99
CA SER A 223 35.32 -4.41 -8.25
C SER A 223 34.34 -4.39 -9.44
N VAL A 224 33.78 -3.21 -9.74
CA VAL A 224 32.69 -3.02 -10.72
C VAL A 224 33.19 -3.03 -12.19
N ASP A 225 33.89 -4.10 -12.60
CA ASP A 225 34.20 -4.38 -14.00
C ASP A 225 33.03 -5.14 -14.65
N LEU A 226 32.05 -4.37 -15.14
CA LEU A 226 31.04 -4.86 -16.09
C LEU A 226 31.76 -5.33 -17.36
N PRO A 227 31.71 -6.63 -17.74
CA PRO A 227 30.57 -7.54 -17.57
C PRO A 227 30.90 -8.85 -16.82
N HIS A 228 31.82 -8.84 -15.85
CA HIS A 228 32.41 -10.07 -15.28
C HIS A 228 32.06 -10.38 -13.82
N VAL A 229 31.22 -9.57 -13.17
CA VAL A 229 30.71 -9.81 -11.79
C VAL A 229 30.17 -11.24 -11.64
N GLN A 230 30.68 -11.99 -10.66
CA GLN A 230 30.36 -13.42 -10.47
C GLN A 230 29.06 -13.68 -9.70
N GLY A 231 28.49 -12.65 -9.07
CA GLY A 231 27.19 -12.68 -8.38
C GLY A 231 26.39 -11.39 -8.55
N VAL A 232 25.24 -11.32 -7.88
CA VAL A 232 24.37 -10.14 -7.81
C VAL A 232 24.82 -9.26 -6.66
N VAL A 233 25.05 -7.96 -6.91
CA VAL A 233 25.39 -6.99 -5.86
C VAL A 233 24.10 -6.59 -5.13
N VAL A 234 24.02 -6.82 -3.82
CA VAL A 234 22.89 -6.39 -2.99
C VAL A 234 23.35 -5.25 -2.08
N HIS A 235 22.98 -4.02 -2.41
CA HIS A 235 23.43 -2.82 -1.69
C HIS A 235 22.89 -2.72 -0.25
N PRO A 236 23.52 -1.94 0.64
CA PRO A 236 22.95 -1.56 1.94
C PRO A 236 21.57 -0.91 1.79
N THR A 237 20.61 -1.23 2.66
CA THR A 237 19.25 -0.67 2.61
C THR A 237 19.26 0.84 2.76
N LEU A 238 18.74 1.58 1.78
CA LEU A 238 18.60 3.04 1.87
C LEU A 238 17.52 3.40 2.90
N GLY A 239 17.97 3.90 4.05
CA GLY A 239 17.13 4.28 5.18
C GLY A 239 16.77 5.77 5.24
N MET A 240 15.91 6.14 6.18
CA MET A 240 15.58 7.53 6.48
C MET A 240 16.51 8.10 7.56
N SER A 241 16.87 9.38 7.44
CA SER A 241 17.56 10.11 8.53
C SER A 241 16.66 10.24 9.77
N GLU A 242 15.40 10.58 9.56
CA GLU A 242 14.35 10.66 10.59
C GLU A 242 13.26 9.62 10.27
N PRO A 243 13.30 8.39 10.82
CA PRO A 243 12.39 7.29 10.46
C PRO A 243 10.96 7.43 11.02
N TRP A 244 10.55 8.64 11.39
CA TRP A 244 9.29 8.95 12.07
C TRP A 244 8.44 9.92 11.23
N ARG A 245 7.15 10.06 11.58
CA ARG A 245 6.18 10.98 10.96
C ARG A 245 6.02 10.88 9.43
N TYR A 246 6.58 9.84 8.81
CA TYR A 246 6.72 9.72 7.36
C TYR A 246 5.42 9.42 6.60
N ARG A 247 4.39 8.85 7.23
CA ARG A 247 3.15 8.47 6.53
C ARG A 247 2.26 9.67 6.26
N ASN A 248 2.16 10.03 4.99
CA ASN A 248 1.25 11.04 4.46
C ASN A 248 -0.23 10.62 4.46
N LYS A 249 -0.54 9.35 4.79
CA LYS A 249 -1.88 8.75 4.69
C LYS A 249 -2.26 7.89 5.89
N ALA A 250 -3.29 8.33 6.61
CA ALA A 250 -3.95 7.55 7.67
C ALA A 250 -5.22 6.89 7.15
N GLN A 251 -5.47 5.64 7.54
CA GLN A 251 -6.71 4.90 7.28
C GLN A 251 -7.16 4.27 8.60
N VAL A 252 -8.14 4.89 9.24
CA VAL A 252 -8.53 4.62 10.63
C VAL A 252 -9.92 3.99 10.67
N PRO A 253 -10.06 2.67 10.95
CA PRO A 253 -11.36 2.08 11.27
C PRO A 253 -11.97 2.75 12.50
N ILE A 254 -13.28 2.99 12.46
CA ILE A 254 -14.05 3.60 13.54
C ILE A 254 -14.98 2.57 14.17
N GLY A 255 -15.01 2.52 15.50
CA GLY A 255 -15.87 1.67 16.30
C GLY A 255 -16.53 2.43 17.46
N VAL A 256 -17.11 1.69 18.40
CA VAL A 256 -17.70 2.25 19.63
C VAL A 256 -17.10 1.57 20.86
N THR A 257 -16.71 2.38 21.85
CA THR A 257 -16.40 1.94 23.22
C THR A 257 -17.05 2.94 24.18
N GLU A 258 -17.65 2.46 25.28
CA GLU A 258 -18.20 3.28 26.38
C GLU A 258 -19.00 4.53 25.94
N GLY A 259 -19.88 4.34 24.94
CA GLY A 259 -20.76 5.41 24.44
C GLY A 259 -20.03 6.53 23.67
N GLY A 260 -18.88 6.24 23.05
CA GLY A 260 -18.15 7.17 22.19
C GLY A 260 -17.56 6.51 20.95
N LEU A 261 -17.30 7.32 19.91
CA LEU A 261 -16.54 6.90 18.74
C LEU A 261 -15.06 6.69 19.14
N VAL A 262 -14.55 5.48 18.89
CA VAL A 262 -13.12 5.16 18.98
C VAL A 262 -12.55 4.91 17.59
N GLY A 263 -11.25 5.14 17.41
CA GLY A 263 -10.58 4.96 16.14
C GLY A 263 -9.07 5.04 16.26
N GLY A 264 -8.41 3.98 15.81
CA GLY A 264 -6.96 3.86 15.71
C GLY A 264 -6.63 2.75 14.73
N PHE A 265 -5.86 1.74 15.14
CA PHE A 265 -5.51 0.61 14.28
C PHE A 265 -5.92 -0.73 14.87
N TYR A 266 -6.14 -1.74 14.02
CA TYR A 266 -6.45 -3.08 14.48
C TYR A 266 -5.24 -3.73 15.20
N ALA A 267 -5.51 -4.51 16.25
CA ALA A 267 -4.49 -5.28 16.95
C ALA A 267 -4.01 -6.48 16.13
N ARG A 268 -2.70 -6.81 16.21
CA ARG A 268 -2.03 -7.86 15.39
C ARG A 268 -2.86 -9.14 15.32
N GLY A 269 -3.31 -9.50 14.11
CA GLY A 269 -4.08 -10.73 13.85
C GLY A 269 -5.57 -10.68 14.23
N SER A 270 -6.19 -9.49 14.32
CA SER A 270 -7.61 -9.34 14.69
C SER A 270 -8.27 -8.13 14.01
N HIS A 271 -9.59 -7.97 14.15
CA HIS A 271 -10.31 -6.72 13.86
C HIS A 271 -10.62 -5.92 15.16
N ARG A 272 -9.91 -6.18 16.27
CA ARG A 272 -10.07 -5.40 17.51
C ARG A 272 -9.35 -4.06 17.34
N ILE A 273 -10.10 -2.95 17.34
CA ILE A 273 -9.52 -1.60 17.30
C ILE A 273 -8.76 -1.34 18.61
N VAL A 274 -7.51 -0.89 18.47
CA VAL A 274 -6.74 -0.21 19.51
C VAL A 274 -6.94 1.28 19.26
N ASP A 275 -7.69 1.95 20.13
CA ASP A 275 -7.90 3.40 20.03
C ASP A 275 -6.57 4.14 20.24
N MET A 276 -6.42 5.29 19.58
CA MET A 276 -5.18 6.06 19.63
C MET A 276 -5.44 7.57 19.64
N ASN A 277 -4.50 8.28 20.28
CA ASN A 277 -4.37 9.74 20.23
C ASN A 277 -3.24 10.20 19.31
N THR A 278 -2.28 9.32 18.99
CA THR A 278 -1.06 9.66 18.24
C THR A 278 -0.45 8.40 17.62
N CYS A 279 0.07 8.49 16.40
CA CYS A 279 0.83 7.43 15.75
C CYS A 279 2.19 7.96 15.26
N LEU A 280 3.29 7.53 15.89
CA LEU A 280 4.63 8.10 15.65
C LEU A 280 5.13 7.99 14.20
N ILE A 281 4.57 7.10 13.37
CA ILE A 281 4.90 6.98 11.94
C ILE A 281 3.92 7.72 11.02
N GLN A 282 2.82 8.29 11.51
CA GLN A 282 1.91 9.15 10.75
C GLN A 282 2.30 10.61 10.88
N ASP A 283 2.08 11.39 9.83
CA ASP A 283 2.07 12.85 9.90
C ASP A 283 1.14 13.31 11.05
N GLU A 284 1.62 14.21 11.91
CA GLU A 284 0.89 14.63 13.11
C GLU A 284 -0.44 15.33 12.81
N ARG A 285 -0.59 15.92 11.61
CA ARG A 285 -1.85 16.50 11.13
C ARG A 285 -2.90 15.42 10.89
N ASN A 286 -2.49 14.21 10.51
CA ASN A 286 -3.41 13.08 10.37
C ASN A 286 -3.98 12.65 11.75
N ASP A 287 -3.15 12.68 12.80
CA ASP A 287 -3.58 12.37 14.17
C ASP A 287 -4.61 13.41 14.66
N GLU A 288 -4.36 14.72 14.43
CA GLU A 288 -5.31 15.79 14.76
C GLU A 288 -6.65 15.65 14.01
N VAL A 289 -6.61 15.46 12.69
CA VAL A 289 -7.84 15.32 11.87
C VAL A 289 -8.69 14.15 12.37
N VAL A 290 -8.08 13.01 12.66
CA VAL A 290 -8.78 11.83 13.19
C VAL A 290 -9.39 12.14 14.57
N ALA A 291 -8.66 12.81 15.45
CA ALA A 291 -9.17 13.20 16.78
C ALA A 291 -10.40 14.12 16.69
N ARG A 292 -10.32 15.19 15.88
CA ARG A 292 -11.44 16.15 15.71
C ARG A 292 -12.64 15.55 15.01
N VAL A 293 -12.43 14.66 14.03
CA VAL A 293 -13.55 13.96 13.36
C VAL A 293 -14.25 12.98 14.32
N LYS A 294 -13.50 12.28 15.21
CA LYS A 294 -14.09 11.47 16.30
C LYS A 294 -14.90 12.35 17.28
N GLU A 295 -14.34 13.47 17.72
CA GLU A 295 -14.93 14.41 18.68
C GLU A 295 -16.26 15.00 18.17
N ILE A 296 -16.25 15.64 16.99
CA ILE A 296 -17.43 16.27 16.40
C ILE A 296 -18.47 15.21 16.01
N GLY A 297 -18.02 14.07 15.46
CA GLY A 297 -18.91 12.93 15.14
C GLY A 297 -19.64 12.40 16.37
N ARG A 298 -18.97 12.34 17.54
CA ARG A 298 -19.60 11.96 18.82
C ARG A 298 -20.65 12.99 19.25
N MET A 299 -20.34 14.29 19.17
CA MET A 299 -21.29 15.36 19.53
C MET A 299 -22.54 15.37 18.65
N LEU A 300 -22.41 15.04 17.37
CA LEU A 300 -23.52 14.98 16.40
C LEU A 300 -24.24 13.61 16.35
N GLY A 301 -23.93 12.69 17.27
CA GLY A 301 -24.59 11.39 17.37
C GLY A 301 -24.31 10.43 16.20
N ILE A 302 -23.22 10.63 15.46
CA ILE A 302 -22.84 9.77 14.35
C ILE A 302 -22.53 8.36 14.87
N SER A 303 -23.20 7.35 14.31
CA SER A 303 -22.96 5.94 14.66
C SER A 303 -21.78 5.36 13.89
N ALA A 304 -20.85 4.69 14.58
CA ALA A 304 -19.86 3.84 13.92
C ALA A 304 -20.52 2.61 13.32
N TYR A 305 -19.90 2.05 12.28
CA TYR A 305 -20.30 0.78 11.69
C TYR A 305 -19.86 -0.41 12.56
N ASN A 306 -20.74 -1.39 12.71
CA ASN A 306 -20.45 -2.65 13.39
C ASN A 306 -20.49 -3.80 12.36
N GLU A 307 -19.36 -4.49 12.17
CA GLU A 307 -19.18 -5.47 11.10
C GLU A 307 -20.07 -6.72 11.23
N GLU A 308 -20.32 -7.15 12.48
CA GLU A 308 -21.14 -8.33 12.80
C GLU A 308 -22.60 -8.11 12.39
N THR A 309 -23.21 -7.03 12.86
CA THR A 309 -24.60 -6.68 12.57
C THR A 309 -24.78 -6.05 11.19
N GLY A 310 -23.74 -5.44 10.61
CA GLY A 310 -23.80 -4.66 9.37
C GLY A 310 -24.58 -3.35 9.51
N ARG A 311 -24.67 -2.79 10.73
CA ARG A 311 -25.42 -1.57 11.06
C ARG A 311 -24.49 -0.43 11.47
N GLY A 312 -25.04 0.79 11.56
CA GLY A 312 -24.29 2.02 11.81
C GLY A 312 -23.72 2.62 10.52
N LEU A 313 -23.16 3.84 10.61
CA LEU A 313 -22.82 4.66 9.44
C LEU A 313 -21.31 4.76 9.17
N LEU A 314 -20.53 5.35 10.08
CA LEU A 314 -19.12 5.68 9.83
C LEU A 314 -18.24 4.42 9.95
N ARG A 315 -17.65 3.99 8.84
CA ARG A 315 -16.77 2.81 8.77
C ARG A 315 -15.32 3.16 9.05
N HIS A 316 -14.81 4.14 8.31
CA HIS A 316 -13.42 4.59 8.41
C HIS A 316 -13.34 6.11 8.23
N VAL A 317 -12.33 6.70 8.88
CA VAL A 317 -11.81 8.02 8.54
C VAL A 317 -10.50 7.79 7.78
N VAL A 318 -10.43 8.29 6.55
CA VAL A 318 -9.17 8.33 5.78
C VAL A 318 -8.72 9.78 5.68
N VAL A 319 -7.44 10.01 5.93
CA VAL A 319 -6.80 11.32 5.76
C VAL A 319 -5.63 11.14 4.80
N LYS A 320 -5.57 11.97 3.76
CA LYS A 320 -4.38 12.15 2.91
C LYS A 320 -3.87 13.58 3.14
N THR A 321 -2.57 13.73 3.35
CA THR A 321 -1.90 15.02 3.57
C THR A 321 -0.80 15.16 2.53
N ALA A 322 -0.90 16.14 1.64
CA ALA A 322 0.13 16.44 0.68
C ALA A 322 1.36 16.99 1.41
N PHE A 323 2.52 16.35 1.24
CA PHE A 323 3.70 16.58 2.07
C PHE A 323 4.38 17.90 1.74
N ARG A 324 4.52 18.23 0.45
CA ARG A 324 5.22 19.44 -0.03
C ARG A 324 4.34 20.70 -0.01
N THR A 325 3.01 20.54 -0.14
CA THR A 325 2.06 21.68 -0.18
C THR A 325 1.31 21.89 1.15
N GLY A 326 1.19 20.85 1.97
CA GLY A 326 0.39 20.87 3.21
C GLY A 326 -1.12 20.79 3.00
N GLU A 327 -1.61 20.58 1.78
CA GLU A 327 -3.05 20.41 1.51
C GLU A 327 -3.57 19.09 2.10
N MET A 328 -4.69 19.12 2.84
CA MET A 328 -5.29 17.90 3.40
C MET A 328 -6.62 17.52 2.76
N MET A 329 -6.80 16.22 2.55
CA MET A 329 -8.05 15.58 2.14
C MET A 329 -8.56 14.67 3.26
N LEU A 330 -9.76 14.95 3.75
CA LEU A 330 -10.54 14.06 4.61
C LEU A 330 -11.50 13.25 3.75
N VAL A 331 -11.57 11.93 3.96
CA VAL A 331 -12.59 11.05 3.36
C VAL A 331 -13.35 10.31 4.44
N LEU A 332 -14.66 10.58 4.55
CA LEU A 332 -15.59 9.87 5.42
C LEU A 332 -16.12 8.64 4.69
N VAL A 333 -15.69 7.45 5.09
CA VAL A 333 -16.13 6.18 4.50
C VAL A 333 -17.39 5.71 5.23
N THR A 334 -18.51 5.62 4.51
CA THR A 334 -19.85 5.50 5.11
C THR A 334 -20.67 4.33 4.56
N ASN A 335 -21.38 3.64 5.45
CA ASN A 335 -22.33 2.56 5.16
C ASN A 335 -23.71 3.11 4.74
N GLY A 336 -23.72 4.14 3.88
CA GLY A 336 -24.92 4.87 3.48
C GLY A 336 -24.57 6.13 2.72
N ARG A 337 -25.54 6.67 1.96
CA ARG A 337 -25.37 7.93 1.20
C ARG A 337 -25.66 9.15 2.06
N ASP A 338 -26.64 9.06 2.95
CA ASP A 338 -27.08 10.20 3.76
C ASP A 338 -26.31 10.27 5.08
N ILE A 339 -25.76 11.44 5.39
CA ILE A 339 -25.01 11.71 6.62
C ILE A 339 -25.87 12.61 7.53
N PRO A 340 -26.30 12.17 8.72
CA PRO A 340 -26.98 13.02 9.68
C PRO A 340 -26.14 14.24 10.03
N HIS A 341 -26.77 15.41 10.09
CA HIS A 341 -26.12 16.68 10.43
C HIS A 341 -24.88 17.03 9.57
N ALA A 342 -24.83 16.57 8.30
CA ALA A 342 -23.70 16.74 7.39
C ALA A 342 -23.12 18.18 7.39
N ASP A 343 -23.95 19.20 7.14
CA ASP A 343 -23.50 20.59 7.05
C ASP A 343 -22.86 21.10 8.34
N ALA A 344 -23.38 20.67 9.50
CA ALA A 344 -22.82 21.02 10.81
C ALA A 344 -21.49 20.30 11.07
N TRP A 345 -21.38 19.03 10.67
CA TRP A 345 -20.14 18.26 10.80
C TRP A 345 -19.04 18.82 9.90
N ILE A 346 -19.35 19.05 8.62
CA ILE A 346 -18.46 19.64 7.61
C ILE A 346 -18.06 21.06 8.04
N GLY A 347 -19.02 21.88 8.50
CA GLY A 347 -18.77 23.25 8.98
C GLY A 347 -17.80 23.27 10.16
N SER A 348 -18.08 22.48 11.20
CA SER A 348 -17.25 22.40 12.39
C SER A 348 -15.85 21.82 12.10
N ILE A 349 -15.73 20.81 11.23
CA ILE A 349 -14.43 20.30 10.76
C ILE A 349 -13.60 21.40 10.11
N ARG A 350 -14.20 22.24 9.24
CA ARG A 350 -13.50 23.33 8.55
C ARG A 350 -13.09 24.47 9.48
N GLU A 351 -13.89 24.74 10.50
CA GLU A 351 -13.60 25.73 11.54
C GLU A 351 -12.40 25.31 12.41
N HIS A 352 -12.34 24.03 12.80
CA HIS A 352 -11.28 23.50 13.66
C HIS A 352 -10.03 23.06 12.89
N ILE A 353 -10.11 22.85 11.57
CA ILE A 353 -9.01 22.34 10.74
C ILE A 353 -8.89 23.15 9.43
N PRO A 354 -8.34 24.37 9.46
CA PRO A 354 -8.33 25.29 8.32
C PRO A 354 -7.46 24.83 7.13
N HIS A 355 -6.59 23.83 7.31
CA HIS A 355 -5.72 23.27 6.27
C HIS A 355 -6.37 22.15 5.44
N VAL A 356 -7.61 21.75 5.77
CA VAL A 356 -8.39 20.85 4.90
C VAL A 356 -8.81 21.59 3.64
N ALA A 357 -8.47 21.04 2.48
CA ALA A 357 -8.82 21.58 1.15
C ALA A 357 -9.78 20.67 0.37
N SER A 358 -10.07 19.48 0.89
CA SER A 358 -11.04 18.52 0.36
C SER A 358 -11.70 17.76 1.51
N ILE A 359 -13.03 17.72 1.54
CA ILE A 359 -13.83 16.82 2.37
C ILE A 359 -14.70 15.99 1.44
N CYS A 360 -14.45 14.70 1.40
CA CYS A 360 -15.15 13.73 0.56
C CYS A 360 -15.93 12.72 1.40
N GLN A 361 -17.02 12.22 0.83
CA GLN A 361 -17.67 10.99 1.24
C GLN A 361 -17.22 9.87 0.29
N ASN A 362 -16.97 8.68 0.81
CA ASN A 362 -16.96 7.46 0.00
C ASN A 362 -18.00 6.48 0.57
N VAL A 363 -18.83 5.91 -0.30
CA VAL A 363 -19.99 5.10 0.09
C VAL A 363 -19.67 3.62 -0.09
N ASN A 364 -19.60 2.89 1.02
CA ASN A 364 -19.34 1.45 1.04
C ASN A 364 -20.34 0.70 1.93
N THR A 365 -21.41 0.19 1.29
CA THR A 365 -22.45 -0.64 1.91
C THR A 365 -22.15 -2.15 1.82
N LYS A 366 -21.01 -2.55 1.24
CA LYS A 366 -20.64 -3.96 1.05
C LYS A 366 -20.03 -4.52 2.34
N ARG A 367 -20.44 -5.72 2.78
CA ARG A 367 -19.74 -6.47 3.83
C ARG A 367 -18.43 -7.04 3.26
N THR A 368 -17.36 -6.25 3.35
CA THR A 368 -16.04 -6.55 2.79
C THR A 368 -14.94 -5.83 3.57
N ASN A 369 -13.73 -6.39 3.53
CA ASN A 369 -12.51 -5.81 4.08
C ASN A 369 -11.92 -4.70 3.19
N VAL A 370 -12.42 -4.54 1.95
CA VAL A 370 -12.06 -3.39 1.10
C VAL A 370 -12.64 -2.12 1.74
N ILE A 371 -11.78 -1.15 2.05
CA ILE A 371 -12.15 0.07 2.78
C ILE A 371 -13.08 0.94 1.93
N PHE A 372 -12.66 1.30 0.72
CA PHE A 372 -13.47 2.12 -0.19
C PHE A 372 -14.52 1.29 -0.93
N GLY A 373 -15.68 1.90 -1.16
CA GLY A 373 -16.65 1.47 -2.16
C GLY A 373 -16.52 2.29 -3.44
N ASP A 374 -17.39 1.99 -4.39
CA ASP A 374 -17.23 2.39 -5.79
C ASP A 374 -17.55 3.89 -6.01
N GLU A 375 -18.40 4.47 -5.15
CA GLU A 375 -18.89 5.85 -5.22
C GLU A 375 -18.16 6.79 -4.25
N THR A 376 -17.57 7.87 -4.79
CA THR A 376 -17.03 9.00 -4.03
C THR A 376 -17.79 10.27 -4.40
N ARG A 377 -18.01 11.16 -3.42
CA ARG A 377 -18.64 12.47 -3.59
C ARG A 377 -17.83 13.54 -2.87
N VAL A 378 -17.64 14.71 -3.47
CA VAL A 378 -17.15 15.89 -2.74
C VAL A 378 -18.28 16.42 -1.87
N LEU A 379 -18.04 16.55 -0.57
CA LEU A 379 -18.93 17.23 0.37
C LEU A 379 -18.57 18.72 0.48
N TRP A 380 -17.28 19.04 0.43
CA TRP A 380 -16.78 20.41 0.37
C TRP A 380 -15.33 20.46 -0.17
N GLY A 381 -14.95 21.57 -0.82
CA GLY A 381 -13.59 21.78 -1.34
C GLY A 381 -13.43 21.25 -2.77
N ARG A 382 -12.27 20.67 -3.07
CA ARG A 382 -11.99 19.97 -4.34
C ARG A 382 -12.24 18.46 -4.21
N ASP A 383 -12.18 17.76 -5.34
CA ASP A 383 -12.12 16.31 -5.49
C ASP A 383 -10.69 15.74 -5.36
N VAL A 384 -9.68 16.57 -5.63
CA VAL A 384 -8.25 16.27 -5.50
C VAL A 384 -7.53 17.22 -4.52
N ILE A 385 -6.41 16.75 -3.97
CA ILE A 385 -5.35 17.60 -3.41
C ILE A 385 -4.10 17.47 -4.29
N TYR A 386 -3.21 18.46 -4.25
CA TYR A 386 -1.99 18.50 -5.04
C TYR A 386 -0.76 18.33 -4.15
N ASP A 387 0.14 17.44 -4.54
CA ASP A 387 1.45 17.24 -3.90
C ASP A 387 2.55 17.18 -4.96
N TYR A 388 3.81 17.10 -4.51
CA TYR A 388 4.97 16.91 -5.39
C TYR A 388 5.83 15.73 -4.92
N ILE A 389 6.40 15.01 -5.88
CA ILE A 389 7.55 14.12 -5.66
C ILE A 389 8.68 14.69 -6.52
N GLY A 390 9.83 15.03 -5.93
CA GLY A 390 10.88 15.79 -6.61
C GLY A 390 10.36 17.12 -7.16
N ASN A 391 10.24 17.19 -8.49
CA ASN A 391 9.72 18.32 -9.25
C ASN A 391 8.36 18.06 -9.93
N VAL A 392 7.87 16.81 -9.95
CA VAL A 392 6.63 16.42 -10.65
C VAL A 392 5.44 16.62 -9.72
N GLN A 393 4.42 17.34 -10.20
CA GLN A 393 3.17 17.60 -9.46
C GLN A 393 2.15 16.48 -9.71
N PHE A 394 1.46 16.04 -8.66
CA PHE A 394 0.40 15.02 -8.75
C PHE A 394 -0.92 15.53 -8.18
N ALA A 395 -1.99 15.34 -8.94
CA ALA A 395 -3.36 15.42 -8.45
C ALA A 395 -3.74 14.09 -7.79
N ILE A 396 -4.14 14.14 -6.53
CA ILE A 396 -4.40 12.97 -5.69
C ILE A 396 -5.90 12.92 -5.38
N SER A 397 -6.64 12.11 -6.13
CA SER A 397 -8.06 11.82 -5.89
C SER A 397 -8.27 11.00 -4.60
N ALA A 398 -9.50 10.93 -4.07
CA ALA A 398 -9.78 10.19 -2.82
C ALA A 398 -9.44 8.69 -2.91
N ARG A 399 -9.75 8.05 -4.04
CA ARG A 399 -9.57 6.61 -4.28
C ARG A 399 -8.17 6.23 -4.81
N SER A 400 -7.37 7.18 -5.33
CA SER A 400 -6.07 6.87 -5.93
C SER A 400 -5.10 6.16 -4.98
N PHE A 401 -4.31 5.25 -5.54
CA PHE A 401 -3.05 4.87 -4.93
C PHE A 401 -2.05 6.03 -5.11
N TYR A 402 -1.33 6.32 -4.03
CA TYR A 402 -0.22 7.27 -3.97
C TYR A 402 0.67 6.79 -2.84
N GLN A 403 1.98 6.85 -3.05
CA GLN A 403 2.95 6.30 -2.12
C GLN A 403 2.89 7.03 -0.78
N VAL A 404 3.04 6.29 0.31
CA VAL A 404 2.73 6.82 1.66
C VAL A 404 3.91 7.47 2.36
N ASN A 405 5.14 7.19 1.93
CA ASN A 405 6.36 7.75 2.48
C ASN A 405 7.03 8.63 1.39
N PRO A 406 6.70 9.92 1.29
CA PRO A 406 7.10 10.77 0.17
C PRO A 406 8.63 10.93 0.09
N VAL A 407 9.32 10.96 1.24
CA VAL A 407 10.77 11.04 1.33
C VAL A 407 11.44 9.83 0.67
N GLN A 408 11.02 8.62 1.06
CA GLN A 408 11.57 7.38 0.47
C GLN A 408 11.02 7.09 -0.93
N THR A 409 9.89 7.69 -1.32
CA THR A 409 9.39 7.64 -2.70
C THR A 409 10.35 8.35 -3.64
N GLU A 410 10.85 9.53 -3.26
CA GLU A 410 11.83 10.28 -4.06
C GLU A 410 13.16 9.51 -4.20
N VAL A 411 13.59 8.81 -3.14
CA VAL A 411 14.76 7.90 -3.18
C VAL A 411 14.51 6.70 -4.11
N LEU A 412 13.39 5.99 -3.94
CA LEU A 412 13.02 4.80 -4.74
C LEU A 412 12.92 5.14 -6.23
N TYR A 413 12.24 6.24 -6.58
CA TYR A 413 12.06 6.65 -7.97
C TYR A 413 13.34 7.24 -8.56
N SER A 414 14.17 7.96 -7.79
CA SER A 414 15.50 8.38 -8.26
C SER A 414 16.37 7.17 -8.63
N LYS A 415 16.38 6.12 -7.78
CA LYS A 415 17.09 4.87 -8.07
C LYS A 415 16.49 4.09 -9.25
N THR A 416 15.17 4.17 -9.43
CA THR A 416 14.48 3.57 -10.59
C THR A 416 14.88 4.26 -11.90
N VAL A 417 15.01 5.59 -11.90
CA VAL A 417 15.50 6.37 -13.07
C VAL A 417 16.99 6.14 -13.31
N GLU A 418 17.80 6.09 -12.25
CA GLU A 418 19.23 5.74 -12.30
C GLU A 418 19.45 4.37 -12.97
N TYR A 419 18.76 3.34 -12.47
CA TYR A 419 18.80 1.98 -13.03
C TYR A 419 18.10 1.85 -14.38
N ALA A 420 17.23 2.78 -14.78
CA ALA A 420 16.71 2.83 -16.15
C ALA A 420 17.77 3.27 -17.16
N GLY A 421 18.81 4.01 -16.75
CA GLY A 421 19.98 4.34 -17.58
C GLY A 421 19.65 5.22 -18.80
N LEU A 422 18.69 6.14 -18.67
CA LEU A 422 18.10 6.90 -19.77
C LEU A 422 19.01 8.05 -20.24
N THR A 423 19.13 8.24 -21.56
CA THR A 423 19.97 9.27 -22.21
C THR A 423 19.17 10.29 -23.02
N GLY A 424 17.84 10.19 -23.04
CA GLY A 424 16.94 11.06 -23.83
C GLY A 424 16.64 10.52 -25.22
N LYS A 425 16.73 9.20 -25.42
CA LYS A 425 16.52 8.52 -26.71
C LYS A 425 15.66 7.26 -26.62
N GLU A 426 15.47 6.76 -25.41
CA GLU A 426 14.92 5.45 -25.13
C GLU A 426 13.39 5.49 -25.18
N THR A 427 12.80 4.45 -25.76
CA THR A 427 11.38 4.13 -25.54
C THR A 427 11.25 3.22 -24.32
N VAL A 428 10.47 3.67 -23.34
CA VAL A 428 10.28 2.97 -22.06
C VAL A 428 8.84 2.51 -21.91
N ILE A 429 8.63 1.27 -21.46
CA ILE A 429 7.33 0.79 -20.99
C ILE A 429 7.31 0.77 -19.47
N ASP A 430 6.25 1.31 -18.86
CA ASP A 430 5.99 1.28 -17.42
C ASP A 430 4.75 0.42 -17.14
N ALA A 431 4.97 -0.81 -16.66
CA ALA A 431 3.91 -1.76 -16.38
C ALA A 431 3.41 -1.67 -14.94
N TYR A 432 2.09 -1.64 -14.77
CA TYR A 432 1.40 -1.36 -13.50
C TYR A 432 1.59 0.11 -13.04
N CYS A 433 1.59 1.05 -13.99
CA CYS A 433 1.98 2.45 -13.78
C CYS A 433 1.11 3.26 -12.79
N GLY A 434 -0.03 2.72 -12.34
CA GLY A 434 -0.95 3.40 -11.43
C GLY A 434 -1.42 4.75 -11.97
N ILE A 435 -1.25 5.82 -11.18
CA ILE A 435 -1.54 7.22 -11.59
C ILE A 435 -0.38 7.89 -12.34
N GLY A 436 0.52 7.09 -12.94
CA GLY A 436 1.66 7.53 -13.73
C GLY A 436 2.87 7.99 -12.92
N THR A 437 2.98 7.64 -11.63
CA THR A 437 4.05 8.20 -10.76
C THR A 437 5.46 7.89 -11.25
N ILE A 438 5.71 6.64 -11.66
CA ILE A 438 6.98 6.21 -12.26
C ILE A 438 7.09 6.72 -13.70
N SER A 439 6.05 6.54 -14.52
CA SER A 439 5.97 7.04 -15.91
C SER A 439 6.39 8.52 -16.07
N LEU A 440 5.88 9.42 -15.22
CA LEU A 440 6.19 10.86 -15.31
C LEU A 440 7.60 11.19 -14.79
N PHE A 441 8.17 10.35 -13.92
CA PHE A 441 9.58 10.46 -13.55
C PHE A 441 10.49 10.09 -14.71
N LEU A 442 10.24 8.94 -15.35
CA LEU A 442 10.96 8.46 -16.54
C LEU A 442 10.84 9.44 -17.72
N ALA A 443 9.67 10.07 -17.90
CA ALA A 443 9.39 11.02 -18.98
C ALA A 443 10.25 12.30 -18.96
N GLN A 444 10.92 12.62 -17.85
CA GLN A 444 11.90 13.71 -17.79
C GLN A 444 13.24 13.34 -18.49
N HIS A 445 13.45 12.06 -18.78
CA HIS A 445 14.74 11.51 -19.24
C HIS A 445 14.64 10.55 -20.45
N ALA A 446 13.44 10.10 -20.84
CA ALA A 446 13.18 9.23 -22.00
C ALA A 446 12.66 10.03 -23.22
N ASP A 447 12.83 9.49 -24.43
CA ASP A 447 12.21 10.05 -25.65
C ASP A 447 10.69 9.83 -25.64
N GLN A 448 10.24 8.63 -25.23
CA GLN A 448 8.83 8.27 -25.16
C GLN A 448 8.58 7.22 -24.05
N VAL A 449 7.54 7.44 -23.24
CA VAL A 449 7.06 6.50 -22.21
C VAL A 449 5.67 5.96 -22.56
N TYR A 450 5.45 4.67 -22.31
CA TYR A 450 4.16 3.97 -22.47
C TYR A 450 3.76 3.30 -21.14
N GLY A 451 2.80 3.89 -20.42
CA GLY A 451 2.27 3.36 -19.16
C GLY A 451 1.02 2.50 -19.34
N VAL A 452 0.94 1.36 -18.64
CA VAL A 452 -0.26 0.50 -18.60
C VAL A 452 -0.71 0.20 -17.17
N GLU A 453 -2.01 0.31 -16.93
CA GLU A 453 -2.67 0.01 -15.66
C GLU A 453 -4.12 -0.48 -15.93
N ILE A 454 -4.60 -1.43 -15.12
CA ILE A 454 -5.91 -2.09 -15.31
C ILE A 454 -7.08 -1.27 -14.74
N VAL A 455 -6.82 -0.42 -13.74
CA VAL A 455 -7.81 0.49 -13.15
C VAL A 455 -7.98 1.73 -14.02
N LYS A 456 -9.11 1.83 -14.73
CA LYS A 456 -9.42 2.98 -15.61
C LYS A 456 -9.28 4.32 -14.89
N GLU A 457 -9.79 4.46 -13.67
CA GLU A 457 -9.70 5.73 -12.93
C GLU A 457 -8.25 6.13 -12.63
N ALA A 458 -7.33 5.17 -12.50
CA ALA A 458 -5.91 5.47 -12.29
C ALA A 458 -5.25 5.98 -13.57
N ILE A 459 -5.60 5.42 -14.75
CA ILE A 459 -5.18 5.92 -16.06
C ILE A 459 -5.80 7.30 -16.37
N ASP A 460 -7.03 7.57 -15.95
CA ASP A 460 -7.64 8.90 -16.05
C ASP A 460 -6.86 9.92 -15.19
N ASP A 461 -6.57 9.60 -13.91
CA ASP A 461 -5.69 10.39 -13.05
C ASP A 461 -4.29 10.57 -13.68
N ALA A 462 -3.70 9.52 -14.28
CA ALA A 462 -2.38 9.55 -14.93
C ALA A 462 -2.32 10.50 -16.14
N ARG A 463 -3.33 10.46 -17.01
CA ARG A 463 -3.48 11.37 -18.15
C ARG A 463 -3.66 12.82 -17.67
N SER A 464 -4.39 13.03 -16.59
CA SER A 464 -4.51 14.34 -15.93
C SER A 464 -3.18 14.83 -15.34
N ASN A 465 -2.38 13.94 -14.73
CA ASN A 465 -1.05 14.26 -14.20
C ASN A 465 -0.04 14.58 -15.32
N ALA A 466 -0.06 13.88 -16.45
CA ALA A 466 0.78 14.23 -17.62
C ALA A 466 0.46 15.64 -18.13
N LEU A 467 -0.82 15.97 -18.29
CA LEU A 467 -1.28 17.29 -18.69
C LEU A 467 -0.89 18.38 -17.68
N LEU A 468 -0.98 18.09 -16.38
CA LEU A 468 -0.61 19.00 -15.28
C LEU A 468 0.89 19.38 -15.31
N ASN A 469 1.75 18.48 -15.77
CA ASN A 469 3.19 18.70 -15.90
C ASN A 469 3.63 19.05 -17.35
N GLU A 470 2.67 19.34 -18.24
CA GLU A 470 2.86 19.60 -19.68
C GLU A 470 3.59 18.49 -20.46
N MET A 471 3.70 17.27 -19.90
CA MET A 471 4.43 16.14 -20.48
C MET A 471 3.67 15.52 -21.66
N ARG A 472 4.28 15.55 -22.85
CA ARG A 472 3.66 15.08 -24.12
C ARG A 472 4.26 13.78 -24.66
N ASN A 473 5.42 13.38 -24.14
CA ASN A 473 6.13 12.15 -24.45
C ASN A 473 5.64 10.95 -23.61
N VAL A 474 4.38 10.97 -23.15
CA VAL A 474 3.80 9.90 -22.33
C VAL A 474 2.45 9.48 -22.91
N LYS A 475 2.27 8.17 -23.07
CA LYS A 475 1.01 7.55 -23.50
C LYS A 475 0.56 6.57 -22.42
N PHE A 476 -0.74 6.53 -22.18
CA PHE A 476 -1.34 5.73 -21.11
C PHE A 476 -2.50 4.91 -21.66
N GLU A 477 -2.52 3.60 -21.41
CA GLU A 477 -3.58 2.69 -21.88
C GLU A 477 -4.19 1.86 -20.74
N VAL A 478 -5.49 1.54 -20.86
CA VAL A 478 -6.26 0.80 -19.85
C VAL A 478 -6.28 -0.69 -20.18
N GLY A 479 -5.69 -1.52 -19.32
CA GLY A 479 -5.77 -2.97 -19.47
C GLY A 479 -4.79 -3.74 -18.58
N ALA A 480 -4.81 -5.06 -18.70
CA ALA A 480 -3.79 -5.89 -18.06
C ALA A 480 -2.46 -5.77 -18.83
N SER A 481 -1.34 -5.62 -18.12
CA SER A 481 -0.01 -5.50 -18.70
C SER A 481 0.32 -6.69 -19.63
N GLU A 482 -0.10 -7.89 -19.21
CA GLU A 482 0.01 -9.15 -19.95
C GLU A 482 -0.85 -9.28 -21.23
N ASP A 483 -1.76 -8.33 -21.49
CA ASP A 483 -2.58 -8.24 -22.72
C ASP A 483 -2.20 -7.03 -23.59
N VAL A 484 -1.95 -5.87 -22.98
CA VAL A 484 -1.68 -4.60 -23.68
C VAL A 484 -0.26 -4.56 -24.25
N ILE A 485 0.75 -5.02 -23.51
CA ILE A 485 2.15 -4.96 -23.96
C ILE A 485 2.40 -5.89 -25.17
N PRO A 486 1.85 -7.13 -25.24
CA PRO A 486 1.83 -7.90 -26.48
C PRO A 486 1.15 -7.18 -27.64
N ALA A 487 0.00 -6.54 -27.42
CA ALA A 487 -0.70 -5.80 -28.48
C ALA A 487 0.10 -4.58 -29.00
N TRP A 488 0.87 -3.90 -28.13
CA TRP A 488 1.81 -2.85 -28.54
C TRP A 488 2.97 -3.41 -29.38
N LYS A 489 3.53 -4.56 -29.00
CA LYS A 489 4.55 -5.27 -29.78
C LYS A 489 4.03 -5.64 -31.18
N GLU A 490 2.80 -6.14 -31.29
CA GLU A 490 2.12 -6.42 -32.57
C GLU A 490 1.90 -5.15 -33.42
N GLN A 491 1.70 -3.99 -32.78
CA GLN A 491 1.62 -2.68 -33.44
C GLN A 491 3.00 -2.11 -33.85
N GLY A 492 4.10 -2.83 -33.59
CA GLY A 492 5.47 -2.41 -33.92
C GLY A 492 6.11 -1.47 -32.88
N ILE A 493 5.53 -1.36 -31.68
CA ILE A 493 6.14 -0.61 -30.57
C ILE A 493 7.18 -1.50 -29.89
N THR A 494 8.45 -1.10 -29.99
CA THR A 494 9.58 -1.69 -29.25
C THR A 494 9.88 -0.86 -28.00
N ALA A 495 10.59 -1.45 -27.03
CA ALA A 495 11.08 -0.76 -25.86
C ALA A 495 12.55 -1.12 -25.59
N ASP A 496 13.36 -0.12 -25.30
CA ASP A 496 14.78 -0.31 -24.92
C ASP A 496 14.87 -0.69 -23.43
N VAL A 497 13.94 -0.15 -22.62
CA VAL A 497 13.81 -0.39 -21.19
C VAL A 497 12.36 -0.76 -20.85
N ILE A 498 12.16 -1.79 -20.02
CA ILE A 498 10.87 -2.07 -19.39
C ILE A 498 10.99 -1.90 -17.88
N VAL A 499 10.12 -1.09 -17.28
CA VAL A 499 10.00 -0.88 -15.84
C VAL A 499 8.74 -1.58 -15.35
N VAL A 500 8.81 -2.25 -14.19
CA VAL A 500 7.65 -2.93 -13.58
C VAL A 500 7.57 -2.61 -12.08
N ASP A 501 6.39 -2.23 -11.58
CA ASP A 501 6.07 -2.13 -10.13
C ASP A 501 4.84 -3.00 -9.78
N PRO A 502 4.95 -4.35 -9.87
CA PRO A 502 3.81 -5.24 -9.72
C PRO A 502 3.28 -5.32 -8.29
N PRO A 503 1.98 -5.65 -8.12
CA PRO A 503 1.40 -5.93 -6.82
C PRO A 503 2.10 -7.11 -6.12
N ARG A 504 1.88 -7.28 -4.81
CA ARG A 504 2.50 -8.30 -3.93
C ARG A 504 2.46 -9.78 -4.40
N LYS A 505 1.76 -10.11 -5.50
CA LYS A 505 1.82 -11.42 -6.17
C LYS A 505 3.04 -11.59 -7.11
N GLY A 506 3.79 -10.52 -7.36
CA GLY A 506 4.79 -10.41 -8.43
C GLY A 506 4.16 -10.13 -9.79
N CYS A 507 4.96 -10.16 -10.85
CA CYS A 507 4.47 -10.07 -12.23
C CYS A 507 3.51 -11.23 -12.55
N ASP A 508 2.68 -11.05 -13.57
CA ASP A 508 2.03 -12.20 -14.19
C ASP A 508 3.05 -12.99 -15.05
N PRO A 509 3.06 -14.34 -15.02
CA PRO A 509 3.97 -15.13 -15.86
C PRO A 509 3.88 -14.79 -17.35
N ARG A 510 2.69 -14.41 -17.84
CA ARG A 510 2.51 -13.93 -19.23
C ARG A 510 3.30 -12.66 -19.53
N LEU A 511 3.37 -11.72 -18.58
CA LEU A 511 4.17 -10.50 -18.72
C LEU A 511 5.66 -10.84 -18.74
N LEU A 512 6.13 -11.75 -17.88
CA LEU A 512 7.53 -12.19 -17.88
C LEU A 512 7.93 -12.82 -19.23
N HIS A 513 7.10 -13.70 -19.79
CA HIS A 513 7.33 -14.22 -21.15
C HIS A 513 7.28 -13.10 -22.21
N THR A 514 6.38 -12.12 -22.09
CA THR A 514 6.31 -10.98 -23.01
C THR A 514 7.62 -10.17 -23.00
N ILE A 515 8.19 -9.90 -21.82
CA ILE A 515 9.49 -9.24 -21.67
C ILE A 515 10.59 -10.05 -22.39
N LEU A 516 10.66 -11.35 -22.12
CA LEU A 516 11.64 -12.25 -22.76
C LEU A 516 11.53 -12.28 -24.29
N GLU A 517 10.31 -12.22 -24.85
CA GLU A 517 10.11 -12.17 -26.29
C GLU A 517 10.27 -10.77 -26.91
N MET A 518 10.14 -9.68 -26.13
CA MET A 518 10.42 -8.32 -26.59
C MET A 518 11.92 -8.02 -26.60
N LYS A 519 12.71 -8.75 -25.80
CA LYS A 519 14.16 -8.59 -25.65
C LYS A 519 14.62 -7.12 -25.44
N PRO A 520 14.01 -6.30 -24.56
CA PRO A 520 14.57 -4.99 -24.20
C PRO A 520 16.01 -5.14 -23.69
N GLU A 521 16.86 -4.12 -23.86
CA GLU A 521 18.24 -4.16 -23.36
C GLU A 521 18.26 -4.31 -21.83
N ARG A 522 17.35 -3.59 -21.16
CA ARG A 522 17.31 -3.43 -19.71
C ARG A 522 15.91 -3.63 -19.16
N VAL A 523 15.81 -4.24 -17.98
CA VAL A 523 14.58 -4.32 -17.19
C VAL A 523 14.86 -3.77 -15.79
N VAL A 524 13.99 -2.87 -15.32
CA VAL A 524 14.05 -2.33 -13.95
C VAL A 524 12.85 -2.86 -13.17
N TYR A 525 13.11 -3.62 -12.11
CA TYR A 525 12.06 -4.23 -11.30
C TYR A 525 11.98 -3.51 -9.95
N VAL A 526 10.87 -2.81 -9.70
CA VAL A 526 10.49 -2.28 -8.39
C VAL A 526 9.63 -3.31 -7.67
N SER A 527 9.86 -3.58 -6.39
CA SER A 527 9.06 -4.57 -5.67
C SER A 527 8.89 -4.29 -4.18
N CYS A 528 7.66 -4.41 -3.70
CA CYS A 528 7.30 -4.44 -2.29
C CYS A 528 7.22 -5.87 -1.68
N ASN A 529 7.71 -6.90 -2.38
CA ASN A 529 7.77 -8.28 -1.88
C ASN A 529 9.01 -9.03 -2.41
N PRO A 530 10.11 -9.10 -1.62
CA PRO A 530 11.34 -9.79 -2.00
C PRO A 530 11.14 -11.28 -2.41
N SER A 531 10.16 -11.98 -1.85
CA SER A 531 9.95 -13.40 -2.16
C SER A 531 9.32 -13.64 -3.54
N THR A 532 8.50 -12.72 -4.04
CA THR A 532 7.99 -12.80 -5.43
C THR A 532 8.96 -12.19 -6.43
N LEU A 533 9.69 -11.14 -6.03
CA LEU A 533 10.82 -10.61 -6.80
C LEU A 533 11.82 -11.73 -7.14
N ALA A 534 12.32 -12.46 -6.14
CA ALA A 534 13.29 -13.53 -6.36
C ALA A 534 12.77 -14.66 -7.29
N ARG A 535 11.48 -14.99 -7.23
CA ARG A 535 10.82 -15.92 -8.17
C ARG A 535 10.87 -15.39 -9.61
N ASP A 536 10.53 -14.13 -9.80
CA ASP A 536 10.39 -13.53 -11.12
C ASP A 536 11.76 -13.23 -11.77
N LEU A 537 12.78 -12.91 -10.96
CA LEU A 537 14.18 -12.81 -11.41
C LEU A 537 14.70 -14.15 -11.96
N ARG A 538 14.44 -15.29 -11.29
CA ARG A 538 14.83 -16.62 -11.81
C ARG A 538 14.23 -16.88 -13.19
N ILE A 539 12.94 -16.56 -13.38
CA ILE A 539 12.24 -16.73 -14.67
C ILE A 539 12.87 -15.87 -15.77
N LEU A 540 13.29 -14.64 -15.45
CA LEU A 540 13.98 -13.78 -16.41
C LEU A 540 15.38 -14.31 -16.74
N GLU A 541 16.13 -14.79 -15.75
CA GLU A 541 17.46 -15.36 -16.01
C GLU A 541 17.41 -16.70 -16.78
N ASP A 542 16.43 -17.55 -16.52
CA ASP A 542 16.18 -18.76 -17.33
C ASP A 542 15.83 -18.41 -18.80
N GLY A 543 15.46 -17.15 -19.06
CA GLY A 543 15.16 -16.61 -20.39
C GLY A 543 16.29 -15.82 -21.06
N GLY A 544 17.51 -15.79 -20.51
CA GLY A 544 18.64 -15.06 -21.10
C GLY A 544 18.81 -13.61 -20.62
N TYR A 545 18.36 -13.30 -19.41
CA TYR A 545 18.74 -12.09 -18.69
C TYR A 545 19.76 -12.40 -17.59
N LYS A 546 20.38 -11.36 -17.03
CA LYS A 546 21.23 -11.42 -15.85
C LYS A 546 20.85 -10.32 -14.86
N THR A 547 20.58 -10.70 -13.62
CA THR A 547 20.45 -9.76 -12.49
C THR A 547 21.83 -9.21 -12.16
N VAL A 548 21.99 -7.89 -12.03
CA VAL A 548 23.31 -7.27 -11.77
C VAL A 548 23.34 -6.61 -10.40
N GLU A 549 22.40 -5.71 -10.12
CA GLU A 549 22.31 -5.03 -8.81
C GLU A 549 20.90 -5.03 -8.25
N VAL A 550 20.82 -5.08 -6.92
CA VAL A 550 19.60 -4.94 -6.12
C VAL A 550 19.85 -3.85 -5.07
N GLN A 551 19.01 -2.81 -5.08
CA GLN A 551 19.00 -1.77 -4.05
C GLN A 551 17.75 -1.91 -3.17
N PRO A 552 17.87 -2.44 -1.93
CA PRO A 552 16.81 -2.35 -0.94
C PRO A 552 16.59 -0.90 -0.48
N VAL A 553 15.34 -0.52 -0.24
CA VAL A 553 14.92 0.80 0.24
C VAL A 553 13.93 0.60 1.39
N ASP A 554 14.17 1.28 2.51
CA ASP A 554 13.24 1.23 3.65
C ASP A 554 12.09 2.22 3.46
N MET A 555 11.14 1.85 2.60
CA MET A 555 9.90 2.63 2.40
C MET A 555 9.01 2.66 3.66
N PHE A 556 9.20 1.72 4.61
CA PHE A 556 8.34 1.56 5.78
C PHE A 556 9.13 1.29 7.07
N PRO A 557 9.84 2.31 7.61
CA PRO A 557 10.54 2.19 8.89
C PRO A 557 9.65 1.62 10.00
N HIS A 558 10.28 0.80 10.84
CA HIS A 558 9.66 0.12 11.99
C HIS A 558 8.61 -0.95 11.65
N THR A 559 8.41 -1.22 10.37
CA THR A 559 7.68 -2.39 9.86
C THR A 559 8.65 -3.41 9.25
N VAL A 560 8.19 -4.65 9.09
CA VAL A 560 8.95 -5.73 8.41
C VAL A 560 9.04 -5.55 6.90
N HIS A 561 8.37 -4.55 6.31
CA HIS A 561 8.38 -4.33 4.87
C HIS A 561 9.68 -3.62 4.44
N VAL A 562 10.22 -4.11 3.32
CA VAL A 562 11.31 -3.53 2.55
C VAL A 562 10.86 -3.50 1.10
N GLU A 563 11.18 -2.42 0.39
CA GLU A 563 11.02 -2.36 -1.06
C GLU A 563 12.40 -2.53 -1.71
N ALA A 564 12.47 -2.93 -2.97
CA ALA A 564 13.73 -3.07 -3.69
C ALA A 564 13.58 -2.61 -5.14
N VAL A 565 14.62 -1.94 -5.66
CA VAL A 565 14.80 -1.67 -7.09
C VAL A 565 15.90 -2.59 -7.60
N VAL A 566 15.68 -3.27 -8.73
CA VAL A 566 16.63 -4.19 -9.33
C VAL A 566 16.92 -3.79 -10.76
N VAL A 567 18.19 -3.81 -11.16
CA VAL A 567 18.58 -3.68 -12.57
C VAL A 567 18.98 -5.04 -13.14
N ILE A 568 18.39 -5.34 -14.30
CA ILE A 568 18.52 -6.61 -15.02
C ILE A 568 18.88 -6.28 -16.47
N TYR A 569 19.90 -6.94 -17.00
CA TYR A 569 20.36 -6.75 -18.38
C TYR A 569 20.11 -8.02 -19.20
N ARG A 570 19.85 -7.86 -20.50
CA ARG A 570 19.84 -8.99 -21.45
C ARG A 570 21.26 -9.53 -21.61
N ASP A 571 21.49 -10.84 -21.46
CA ASP A 571 22.81 -11.43 -21.76
C ASP A 571 22.96 -11.53 -23.28
N GLU A 572 24.00 -10.90 -23.85
CA GLU A 572 24.29 -10.94 -25.28
C GLU A 572 24.68 -12.34 -25.80
N LYS A 573 24.78 -13.34 -24.91
CA LYS A 573 25.07 -14.74 -25.23
C LYS A 573 23.81 -15.59 -25.51
N HIS A 574 22.59 -15.02 -25.46
CA HIS A 574 21.29 -15.72 -25.68
C HIS A 574 20.27 -14.94 -26.54
#